data_AF-A0A384KCL5-F1
#
_entry.id   AF-A0A384KCL5-F1
#
_cell.length_a   1.000
_cell.length_b   1.000
_cell.length_c   1.000
_cell.angle_alpha   90.00
_cell.angle_beta   90.00
_cell.angle_gamma   90.00
#
_symmetry.space_group_name_H-M   'P 1'
#
loop_
_entity.id
_entity.type
_entity.pdbx_description
1 polymer ?
#
loop_
_entity_poly.entity_id
_entity_poly.type
_entity_poly.pdbx_seq_one_letter_code
_entity_poly.pdbx_strand_id
1 'polypeptide(L)'
;MRLRKLALLLAVVGLVCLPAPVYLPALADATSPPPKVSNSYRAETVSLANQSDIETIVNRHGRSVSISVHQVSQRYSAGEYRAPNETRETLEAAMRNGTARTTAAGAQVDLRAIARNNTYVHDAYGEREQYYRLRVRENGSVVTARNATLQRVANSTVERSAYSYVNLSPAARETVDSILRNSSDGDPGYRPRMNDAFVDRLPALVEKEGTRYSITAYTHVDDFGFGAAFVVGLGVAGVGAVLILVGGAVYAIAWWRE
;
A
#
# COMPACT_ATOMS: atom_id res chain seq x y z
N MET A 1 -13.96 -57.27 25.60
CA MET A 1 -14.23 -56.96 24.16
C MET A 1 -14.80 -55.54 23.84
N ARG A 2 -15.93 -55.07 24.42
CA ARG A 2 -16.49 -53.72 24.09
C ARG A 2 -15.59 -52.54 24.50
N LEU A 3 -14.95 -52.63 25.67
CA LEU A 3 -14.02 -51.60 26.19
C LEU A 3 -12.77 -51.43 25.32
N ARG A 4 -12.23 -52.52 24.75
CA ARG A 4 -11.09 -52.47 23.83
C ARG A 4 -11.43 -51.76 22.53
N LYS A 5 -12.64 -51.99 21.98
CA LYS A 5 -13.12 -51.29 20.78
C LYS A 5 -13.31 -49.79 21.03
N LEU A 6 -13.85 -49.42 22.20
CA LEU A 6 -13.98 -48.02 22.62
C LEU A 6 -12.61 -47.35 22.77
N ALA A 7 -11.66 -48.01 23.43
CA ALA A 7 -10.30 -47.50 23.61
C ALA A 7 -9.56 -47.27 22.28
N LEU A 8 -9.69 -48.22 21.35
CA LEU A 8 -9.14 -48.08 19.99
C LEU A 8 -9.79 -46.92 19.24
N LEU A 9 -11.10 -46.74 19.37
CA LEU A 9 -11.80 -45.62 18.74
C LEU A 9 -11.33 -44.26 19.29
N LEU A 10 -11.14 -44.15 20.60
CA LEU A 10 -10.56 -42.95 21.23
C LEU A 10 -9.13 -42.67 20.72
N ALA A 11 -8.31 -43.71 20.59
CA ALA A 11 -6.94 -43.58 20.08
C ALA A 11 -6.91 -43.14 18.61
N VAL A 12 -7.76 -43.72 17.75
CA VAL A 12 -7.85 -43.36 16.33
C VAL A 12 -8.33 -41.92 16.16
N VAL A 13 -9.39 -41.52 16.87
CA VAL A 13 -9.89 -40.14 16.83
C VAL A 13 -8.81 -39.18 17.35
N GLY A 14 -8.14 -39.53 18.44
CA GLY A 14 -7.06 -38.72 18.99
C GLY A 14 -5.87 -38.55 18.02
N LEU A 15 -5.49 -39.61 17.30
CA LEU A 15 -4.43 -39.58 16.29
C LEU A 15 -4.77 -38.64 15.12
N VAL A 16 -6.03 -38.63 14.69
CA VAL A 16 -6.52 -37.71 13.63
C VAL A 16 -6.49 -36.25 14.09
N CYS A 17 -6.75 -36.00 15.37
CA CYS A 17 -6.74 -34.65 15.94
C CYS A 17 -5.34 -34.06 16.13
N LEU A 18 -4.29 -34.88 16.33
CA LEU A 18 -2.92 -34.39 16.57
C LEU A 18 -2.35 -33.49 15.46
N PRO A 19 -2.47 -33.80 14.15
CA PRO A 19 -1.97 -32.94 13.08
C PRO A 19 -2.90 -31.75 12.76
N ALA A 20 -3.95 -31.49 13.55
CA ALA A 20 -4.87 -30.37 13.33
C ALA A 20 -4.21 -28.98 13.20
N PRO A 21 -3.12 -28.65 13.91
CA PRO A 21 -2.39 -27.39 13.71
C PRO A 21 -1.77 -27.25 12.31
N VAL A 22 -1.64 -28.34 11.55
CA VAL A 22 -1.07 -28.34 10.20
C VAL A 22 -2.17 -28.26 9.14
N TYR A 23 -3.20 -29.11 9.23
CA TYR A 23 -4.21 -29.20 8.17
C TYR A 23 -5.34 -28.16 8.31
N LEU A 24 -5.68 -27.69 9.51
CA LEU A 24 -6.74 -26.68 9.68
C LEU A 24 -6.34 -25.30 9.12
N PRO A 25 -5.10 -24.80 9.29
CA PRO A 25 -4.65 -23.61 8.58
C PRO A 25 -4.70 -23.78 7.07
N ALA A 26 -4.24 -24.91 6.54
CA ALA A 26 -4.26 -25.16 5.09
C ALA A 26 -5.70 -25.20 4.52
N LEU A 27 -6.65 -25.79 5.25
CA LEU A 27 -8.07 -25.78 4.88
C LEU A 27 -8.68 -24.38 4.99
N ALA A 28 -8.29 -23.63 6.03
CA ALA A 28 -8.72 -22.25 6.18
C ALA A 28 -8.19 -21.39 5.02
N ASP A 29 -6.92 -21.52 4.63
CA ASP A 29 -6.36 -20.78 3.49
C ASP A 29 -7.06 -21.15 2.17
N ALA A 30 -7.43 -22.43 1.98
CA ALA A 30 -8.13 -22.89 0.79
C ALA A 30 -9.60 -22.43 0.68
N THR A 31 -10.23 -22.09 1.80
CA THR A 31 -11.67 -21.74 1.86
C THR A 31 -11.92 -20.28 2.28
N SER A 32 -10.88 -19.58 2.75
CA SER A 32 -10.99 -18.19 3.16
C SER A 32 -11.14 -17.28 1.96
N PRO A 33 -11.86 -16.15 2.13
CA PRO A 33 -11.80 -15.07 1.16
C PRO A 33 -10.35 -14.61 0.93
N PRO A 34 -10.04 -14.02 -0.23
CA PRO A 34 -8.72 -13.47 -0.49
C PRO A 34 -8.26 -12.54 0.64
N PRO A 35 -6.95 -12.54 0.95
CA PRO A 35 -6.41 -11.77 2.05
C PRO A 35 -6.69 -10.28 1.85
N LYS A 36 -6.88 -9.58 2.96
CA LYS A 36 -6.95 -8.12 2.98
C LYS A 36 -5.56 -7.55 2.82
N VAL A 37 -5.48 -6.37 2.18
CA VAL A 37 -4.21 -5.63 2.16
C VAL A 37 -3.83 -5.19 3.57
N SER A 38 -2.54 -5.01 3.83
CA SER A 38 -2.03 -4.64 5.16
C SER A 38 -2.45 -3.22 5.57
N ASN A 39 -2.73 -2.33 4.61
CA ASN A 39 -3.15 -0.96 4.93
C ASN A 39 -4.67 -0.84 5.01
N SER A 40 -5.18 -0.16 6.03
CA SER A 40 -6.53 0.41 5.98
C SER A 40 -6.50 1.76 5.28
N TYR A 41 -7.57 2.09 4.58
CA TYR A 41 -7.71 3.32 3.83
C TYR A 41 -8.87 4.16 4.35
N ARG A 42 -8.64 5.47 4.39
CA ARG A 42 -9.63 6.49 4.74
C ARG A 42 -9.65 7.57 3.66
N ALA A 43 -10.83 8.13 3.43
CA ALA A 43 -11.07 9.26 2.55
C ALA A 43 -11.36 10.53 3.36
N GLU A 44 -10.68 11.62 3.01
CA GLU A 44 -10.97 12.96 3.53
C GLU A 44 -11.43 13.86 2.38
N THR A 45 -12.43 14.70 2.61
CA THR A 45 -12.84 15.70 1.62
C THR A 45 -11.78 16.78 1.50
N VAL A 46 -11.38 17.12 0.28
CA VAL A 46 -10.38 18.16 0.02
C VAL A 46 -10.89 19.15 -1.02
N SER A 47 -10.57 20.44 -0.84
CA SER A 47 -10.96 21.51 -1.75
C SER A 47 -9.78 22.33 -2.24
N LEU A 48 -9.79 22.66 -3.54
CA LEU A 48 -8.82 23.60 -4.13
C LEU A 48 -9.08 25.06 -3.72
N ALA A 49 -10.16 25.35 -2.99
CA ALA A 49 -10.46 26.67 -2.45
C ALA A 49 -9.89 26.87 -1.03
N ASN A 50 -9.42 25.81 -0.37
CA ASN A 50 -8.89 25.85 0.99
C ASN A 50 -7.36 25.64 0.96
N GLN A 51 -6.61 26.56 1.55
CA GLN A 51 -5.15 26.51 1.56
C GLN A 51 -4.58 25.26 2.26
N SER A 52 -5.20 24.83 3.36
CA SER A 52 -4.78 23.62 4.08
C SER A 52 -4.98 22.36 3.24
N ASP A 53 -6.07 22.32 2.45
CA ASP A 53 -6.38 21.19 1.58
C ASP A 53 -5.46 21.16 0.35
N ILE A 54 -5.04 22.33 -0.16
CA ILE A 54 -4.03 22.45 -1.22
C ILE A 54 -2.71 21.82 -0.78
N GLU A 55 -2.24 22.15 0.43
CA GLU A 55 -1.04 21.54 1.01
C GLU A 55 -1.21 20.03 1.16
N THR A 56 -2.37 19.60 1.65
CA THR A 56 -2.71 18.18 1.80
C THR A 56 -2.67 17.43 0.45
N ILE A 57 -3.24 18.01 -0.61
CA ILE A 57 -3.25 17.43 -1.96
C ILE A 57 -1.82 17.30 -2.49
N VAL A 58 -1.01 18.35 -2.39
CA VAL A 58 0.36 18.34 -2.92
C VAL A 58 1.24 17.36 -2.14
N ASN A 59 1.15 17.33 -0.82
CA ASN A 59 1.95 16.44 0.03
C ASN A 59 1.64 14.96 -0.22
N ARG A 60 0.35 14.62 -0.38
CA ARG A 60 -0.09 13.22 -0.52
C ARG A 60 -0.02 12.73 -1.96
N HIS A 61 -0.32 13.59 -2.94
CA HIS A 61 -0.53 13.18 -4.34
C HIS A 61 0.38 13.91 -5.34
N GLY A 62 1.13 14.93 -4.93
CA GLY A 62 1.93 15.78 -5.82
C GLY A 62 3.10 15.09 -6.51
N ARG A 63 3.50 13.90 -6.06
CA ARG A 63 4.53 13.06 -6.71
C ARG A 63 4.16 12.60 -8.13
N SER A 64 2.89 12.66 -8.50
CA SER A 64 2.44 12.34 -9.86
C SER A 64 2.83 13.39 -10.91
N VAL A 65 3.13 14.62 -10.46
CA VAL A 65 3.47 15.76 -11.32
C VAL A 65 4.81 16.39 -10.98
N SER A 66 5.43 16.00 -9.87
CA SER A 66 6.64 16.64 -9.35
C SER A 66 7.66 15.64 -8.84
N ILE A 67 8.93 16.01 -8.99
CA ILE A 67 10.08 15.29 -8.45
C ILE A 67 10.90 16.20 -7.55
N SER A 68 11.42 15.65 -6.45
CA SER A 68 12.39 16.35 -5.63
C SER A 68 13.77 16.24 -6.26
N VAL A 69 14.55 17.32 -6.27
CA VAL A 69 15.94 17.26 -6.74
C VAL A 69 16.79 16.27 -5.94
N HIS A 70 16.42 16.02 -4.69
CA HIS A 70 17.09 15.06 -3.82
C HIS A 70 16.86 13.60 -4.25
N GLN A 71 15.72 13.31 -4.88
CA GLN A 71 15.41 11.99 -5.42
C GLN A 71 16.29 11.63 -6.63
N VAL A 72 16.90 12.63 -7.27
CA VAL A 72 17.81 12.40 -8.41
C VAL A 72 19.16 11.85 -7.96
N SER A 73 19.56 12.03 -6.70
CA SER A 73 20.85 11.57 -6.18
C SER A 73 20.98 10.04 -6.11
N GLN A 74 22.22 9.52 -6.14
CA GLN A 74 22.52 8.07 -6.26
C GLN A 74 21.78 7.16 -5.26
N ARG A 75 21.49 7.63 -4.03
CA ARG A 75 20.77 6.82 -3.03
C ARG A 75 19.31 6.58 -3.41
N TYR A 76 18.70 7.52 -4.12
CA TYR A 76 17.29 7.50 -4.49
C TYR A 76 17.06 7.12 -5.95
N SER A 77 18.07 7.28 -6.81
CA SER A 77 17.99 7.00 -8.24
C SER A 77 18.60 5.66 -8.66
N ALA A 78 18.57 4.64 -7.79
CA ALA A 78 19.23 3.34 -7.96
C ALA A 78 19.19 2.76 -9.38
N GLY A 79 20.13 3.16 -10.24
CA GLY A 79 20.21 2.81 -11.67
C GLY A 79 19.20 3.52 -12.60
N GLU A 80 18.34 4.40 -12.10
CA GLU A 80 17.32 5.11 -12.89
C GLU A 80 17.89 6.21 -13.80
N TYR A 81 18.95 6.87 -13.33
CA TYR A 81 19.58 8.01 -14.03
C TYR A 81 21.03 7.72 -14.40
N ARG A 82 21.42 8.18 -15.59
CA ARG A 82 22.75 7.95 -16.18
C ARG A 82 23.83 8.84 -15.56
N ALA A 83 23.48 10.07 -15.20
CA ALA A 83 24.37 11.08 -14.62
C ALA A 83 23.61 11.83 -13.50
N PRO A 84 23.34 11.16 -12.37
CA PRO A 84 22.47 11.68 -11.32
C PRO A 84 23.01 12.98 -10.68
N ASN A 85 24.33 13.09 -10.50
CA ASN A 85 24.94 14.25 -9.85
C ASN A 85 24.88 15.49 -10.75
N GLU A 86 25.24 15.34 -12.03
CA GLU A 86 25.21 16.42 -13.03
C GLU A 86 23.77 16.86 -13.32
N THR A 87 22.82 15.92 -13.29
CA THR A 87 21.38 16.20 -13.42
C THR A 87 20.88 17.03 -12.25
N ARG A 88 21.21 16.61 -11.02
CA ARG A 88 20.89 17.33 -9.78
C ARG A 88 21.45 18.75 -9.80
N GLU A 89 22.73 18.90 -10.11
CA GLU A 89 23.40 20.21 -10.19
C GLU A 89 22.76 21.13 -11.23
N THR A 90 22.38 20.59 -12.39
CA THR A 90 21.71 21.37 -13.43
C THR A 90 20.32 21.83 -12.98
N LEU A 91 19.56 20.97 -12.29
CA LEU A 91 18.26 21.34 -11.72
C LEU A 91 18.41 22.42 -10.62
N GLU A 92 19.36 22.26 -9.70
CA GLU A 92 19.66 23.25 -8.65
C GLU A 92 20.11 24.59 -9.22
N ALA A 93 20.98 24.58 -10.23
CA ALA A 93 21.39 25.79 -10.93
C ALA A 93 20.20 26.46 -11.63
N ALA A 94 19.31 25.68 -12.25
CA ALA A 94 18.11 26.22 -12.89
C ALA A 94 17.12 26.79 -11.89
N MET A 95 16.92 26.16 -10.73
CA MET A 95 16.03 26.68 -9.67
C MET A 95 16.57 27.97 -9.07
N ARG A 96 17.90 28.07 -8.85
CA ARG A 96 18.55 29.29 -8.33
C ARG A 96 18.57 30.43 -9.34
N ASN A 97 18.93 30.16 -10.59
CA ASN A 97 19.19 31.19 -11.61
C ASN A 97 18.04 31.37 -12.60
N GLY A 98 16.98 30.58 -12.50
CA GLY A 98 15.88 30.49 -13.46
C GLY A 98 16.19 29.69 -14.73
N THR A 99 17.46 29.52 -15.09
CA THR A 99 17.93 28.73 -16.24
C THR A 99 19.33 28.16 -16.00
N ALA A 100 19.58 26.95 -16.49
CA ALA A 100 20.90 26.33 -16.50
C ALA A 100 21.13 25.58 -17.81
N ARG A 101 22.42 25.34 -18.10
CA ARG A 101 22.88 24.58 -19.26
C ARG A 101 23.77 23.42 -18.81
N THR A 102 23.68 22.31 -19.53
CA THR A 102 24.56 21.14 -19.32
C THR A 102 25.04 20.56 -20.65
N THR A 103 26.32 20.20 -20.68
CA THR A 103 26.96 19.50 -21.80
C THR A 103 27.07 17.99 -21.54
N ALA A 104 26.77 17.53 -20.32
CA ALA A 104 26.85 16.12 -19.96
C ALA A 104 25.74 15.32 -20.65
N ALA A 105 26.11 14.44 -21.60
CA ALA A 105 25.16 13.67 -22.38
C ALA A 105 24.24 12.78 -21.51
N GLY A 106 24.75 12.23 -20.40
CA GLY A 106 23.95 11.50 -19.43
C GLY A 106 22.85 12.38 -18.82
N ALA A 107 23.22 13.57 -18.34
CA ALA A 107 22.28 14.51 -17.73
C ALA A 107 21.22 14.99 -18.71
N GLN A 108 21.58 15.22 -19.98
CA GLN A 108 20.62 15.58 -21.02
C GLN A 108 19.56 14.49 -21.26
N VAL A 109 19.93 13.21 -21.13
CA VAL A 109 18.97 12.08 -21.21
C VAL A 109 18.06 12.07 -19.98
N ASP A 110 18.64 12.20 -18.80
CA ASP A 110 17.92 12.16 -17.52
C ASP A 110 16.93 13.34 -17.40
N LEU A 111 17.37 14.55 -17.72
CA LEU A 111 16.52 15.76 -17.74
C LEU A 111 15.33 15.61 -18.70
N ARG A 112 15.53 14.98 -19.87
CA ARG A 112 14.43 14.68 -20.78
C ARG A 112 13.47 13.65 -20.19
N ALA A 113 13.98 12.62 -19.51
CA ALA A 113 13.14 11.65 -18.83
C ALA A 113 12.32 12.29 -17.70
N ILE A 114 12.96 13.11 -16.88
CA ILE A 114 12.32 13.88 -15.82
C ILE A 114 11.23 14.79 -16.41
N ALA A 115 11.52 15.54 -17.46
CA ALA A 115 10.55 16.47 -18.07
C ALA A 115 9.38 15.78 -18.79
N ARG A 116 9.51 14.51 -19.18
CA ARG A 116 8.37 13.71 -19.71
C ARG A 116 7.40 13.30 -18.60
N ASN A 117 7.94 12.94 -17.44
CA ASN A 117 7.16 12.38 -16.35
C ASN A 117 6.68 13.44 -15.36
N ASN A 118 7.43 14.55 -15.22
CA ASN A 118 7.20 15.58 -14.22
C ASN A 118 7.05 16.96 -14.86
N THR A 119 6.03 17.69 -14.42
CA THR A 119 5.78 19.09 -14.79
C THR A 119 6.55 20.04 -13.87
N TYR A 120 6.79 19.62 -12.62
CA TYR A 120 7.41 20.42 -11.59
C TYR A 120 8.65 19.75 -11.01
N VAL A 121 9.56 20.57 -10.51
CA VAL A 121 10.68 20.17 -9.68
C VAL A 121 10.62 20.98 -8.40
N HIS A 122 10.98 20.38 -7.26
CA HIS A 122 11.00 21.09 -5.98
C HIS A 122 12.23 20.72 -5.17
N ASP A 123 12.54 21.60 -4.23
CA ASP A 123 13.54 21.35 -3.19
C ASP A 123 12.81 20.95 -1.89
N ALA A 124 13.00 19.68 -1.48
CA ALA A 124 12.38 19.12 -0.28
C ALA A 124 13.12 19.49 1.02
N TYR A 125 14.36 20.00 0.94
CA TYR A 125 15.18 20.34 2.12
C TYR A 125 15.59 21.82 2.15
N GLY A 126 15.12 22.62 1.20
CA GLY A 126 15.26 24.07 1.25
C GLY A 126 14.54 24.66 2.47
N GLU A 127 14.92 25.88 2.86
CA GLU A 127 14.31 26.60 4.00
C GLU A 127 12.78 26.73 3.88
N ARG A 128 12.27 26.71 2.64
CA ARG A 128 10.85 26.57 2.31
C ARG A 128 10.73 25.66 1.11
N GLU A 129 9.77 24.73 1.16
CA GLU A 129 9.47 23.88 0.02
C GLU A 129 8.93 24.75 -1.13
N GLN A 130 9.76 24.94 -2.15
CA GLN A 130 9.44 25.76 -3.31
C GLN A 130 9.35 24.88 -4.55
N TYR A 131 8.25 25.07 -5.28
CA TYR A 131 7.97 24.36 -6.51
C TYR A 131 8.34 25.23 -7.71
N TYR A 132 8.96 24.61 -8.71
CA TYR A 132 9.35 25.25 -9.94
C TYR A 132 8.76 24.48 -11.11
N ARG A 133 8.11 25.19 -12.03
CA ARG A 133 7.70 24.61 -13.31
C ARG A 133 8.93 24.34 -14.15
N LEU A 134 9.13 23.06 -14.48
CA LEU A 134 10.26 22.59 -15.25
C LEU A 134 9.97 22.71 -16.75
N ARG A 135 10.94 23.20 -17.52
CA ARG A 135 10.98 23.01 -18.97
C ARG A 135 12.38 22.66 -19.40
N VAL A 136 12.48 21.65 -20.26
CA VAL A 136 13.74 21.19 -20.84
C VAL A 136 13.67 21.42 -22.35
N ARG A 137 14.69 22.07 -22.90
CA ARG A 137 14.82 22.45 -24.32
C ARG A 137 16.16 21.97 -24.87
N GLU A 138 16.38 22.19 -26.16
CA GLU A 138 17.65 21.92 -26.85
C GLU A 138 18.13 20.47 -26.58
N ASN A 139 17.22 19.52 -26.74
CA ASN A 139 17.47 18.09 -26.53
C ASN A 139 18.02 17.71 -25.13
N GLY A 140 17.68 18.47 -24.10
CA GLY A 140 18.14 18.21 -22.73
C GLY A 140 19.23 19.15 -22.24
N SER A 141 19.82 19.96 -23.12
CA SER A 141 20.96 20.81 -22.77
C SER A 141 20.58 22.09 -22.06
N VAL A 142 19.33 22.57 -22.20
CA VAL A 142 18.82 23.78 -21.53
C VAL A 142 17.67 23.44 -20.62
N VAL A 143 17.80 23.81 -19.35
CA VAL A 143 16.77 23.63 -18.33
C VAL A 143 16.33 25.00 -17.82
N THR A 144 15.02 25.22 -17.75
CA THR A 144 14.47 26.42 -17.12
C THR A 144 13.53 26.00 -16.00
N ALA A 145 13.69 26.61 -14.83
CA ALA A 145 12.85 26.39 -13.66
C ALA A 145 12.26 27.73 -13.24
N ARG A 146 10.92 27.84 -13.22
CA ARG A 146 10.22 29.08 -12.86
C ARG A 146 9.34 28.83 -11.65
N ASN A 147 9.39 29.72 -10.66
CA ASN A 147 8.55 29.63 -9.47
C ASN A 147 7.08 29.33 -9.84
N ALA A 148 6.54 28.30 -9.20
CA ALA A 148 5.16 27.88 -9.30
C ALA A 148 4.50 28.03 -7.93
N THR A 149 3.25 28.49 -7.93
CA THR A 149 2.45 28.56 -6.71
C THR A 149 1.95 27.16 -6.35
N LEU A 150 1.79 26.89 -5.06
CA LEU A 150 1.26 25.61 -4.58
C LEU A 150 -0.13 25.30 -5.17
N GLN A 151 -0.98 26.33 -5.32
CA GLN A 151 -2.25 26.22 -6.05
C GLN A 151 -2.09 25.62 -7.46
N ARG A 152 -1.07 26.05 -8.21
CA ARG A 152 -0.85 25.54 -9.57
C ARG A 152 -0.40 24.08 -9.55
N VAL A 153 0.44 23.71 -8.59
CA VAL A 153 0.87 22.32 -8.40
C VAL A 153 -0.32 21.45 -8.02
N ALA A 154 -1.16 21.90 -7.09
CA ALA A 154 -2.37 21.20 -6.69
C ALA A 154 -3.34 21.03 -7.86
N ASN A 155 -3.63 22.09 -8.64
CA ASN A 155 -4.49 22.00 -9.82
C ASN A 155 -3.97 20.96 -10.81
N SER A 156 -2.68 20.99 -11.17
CA SER A 156 -2.10 19.99 -12.06
C SER A 156 -2.08 18.58 -11.46
N THR A 157 -1.92 18.46 -10.14
CA THR A 157 -1.99 17.17 -9.43
C THR A 157 -3.39 16.57 -9.57
N VAL A 158 -4.43 17.38 -9.33
CA VAL A 158 -5.83 16.99 -9.51
C VAL A 158 -6.10 16.61 -10.96
N GLU A 159 -5.75 17.48 -11.92
CA GLU A 159 -5.96 17.23 -13.35
C GLU A 159 -5.31 15.93 -13.84
N ARG A 160 -4.13 15.58 -13.32
CA ARG A 160 -3.40 14.37 -13.74
C ARG A 160 -3.79 13.10 -12.99
N SER A 161 -4.22 13.21 -11.73
CA SER A 161 -4.30 12.06 -10.81
C SER A 161 -5.67 11.80 -10.24
N ALA A 162 -6.63 12.74 -10.38
CA ALA A 162 -7.97 12.54 -9.89
C ALA A 162 -8.70 11.51 -10.77
N TYR A 163 -9.13 10.41 -10.15
CA TYR A 163 -10.01 9.46 -10.79
C TYR A 163 -11.45 9.97 -10.75
N SER A 164 -12.08 10.07 -11.92
CA SER A 164 -13.50 10.36 -11.99
C SER A 164 -14.31 9.11 -11.60
N TYR A 165 -15.09 9.20 -10.52
CA TYR A 165 -15.88 8.08 -9.99
C TYR A 165 -16.84 7.49 -11.05
N VAL A 166 -17.41 8.34 -11.89
CA VAL A 166 -18.32 7.91 -12.97
C VAL A 166 -17.62 7.11 -14.06
N ASN A 167 -16.29 7.18 -14.18
CA ASN A 167 -15.52 6.39 -15.13
C ASN A 167 -14.96 5.10 -14.52
N LEU A 168 -15.16 4.86 -13.21
CA LEU A 168 -14.77 3.62 -12.56
C LEU A 168 -15.73 2.48 -12.93
N SER A 169 -15.20 1.25 -13.01
CA SER A 169 -16.01 0.05 -13.15
C SER A 169 -16.89 -0.16 -11.91
N PRO A 170 -18.01 -0.91 -12.00
CA PRO A 170 -18.88 -1.18 -10.85
C PRO A 170 -18.14 -1.73 -9.63
N ALA A 171 -17.21 -2.67 -9.83
CA ALA A 171 -16.40 -3.24 -8.75
C ALA A 171 -15.41 -2.23 -8.13
N ALA A 172 -14.83 -1.33 -8.94
CA ALA A 172 -13.96 -0.27 -8.43
C ALA A 172 -14.76 0.76 -7.61
N ARG A 173 -15.98 1.09 -8.08
CA ARG A 173 -16.92 1.95 -7.35
C ARG A 173 -17.30 1.37 -6.00
N GLU A 174 -17.59 0.07 -5.93
CA GLU A 174 -17.89 -0.62 -4.67
C GLU A 174 -16.74 -0.53 -3.66
N THR A 175 -15.50 -0.66 -4.13
CA THR A 175 -14.30 -0.51 -3.29
C THR A 175 -14.18 0.92 -2.76
N VAL A 176 -14.32 1.92 -3.64
CA VAL A 176 -14.30 3.34 -3.25
C VAL A 176 -15.43 3.68 -2.28
N ASP A 177 -16.65 3.21 -2.54
CA ASP A 177 -17.80 3.42 -1.65
C ASP A 177 -17.60 2.77 -0.29
N SER A 178 -16.97 1.60 -0.25
CA SER A 178 -16.63 0.94 1.02
C SER A 178 -15.58 1.73 1.80
N ILE A 179 -14.57 2.32 1.14
CA ILE A 179 -13.64 3.24 1.80
C ILE A 179 -14.39 4.47 2.34
N LEU A 180 -15.18 5.14 1.50
CA LEU A 180 -15.93 6.35 1.88
C LEU A 180 -16.86 6.10 3.08
N ARG A 181 -17.59 4.98 3.10
CA ARG A 181 -18.49 4.63 4.21
C ARG A 181 -17.78 4.39 5.53
N ASN A 182 -16.56 3.86 5.51
CA ASN A 182 -15.76 3.58 6.71
C ASN A 182 -14.73 4.71 6.99
N SER A 183 -15.01 5.94 6.53
CA SER A 183 -14.10 7.09 6.69
C SER A 183 -14.51 8.07 7.80
N SER A 184 -15.49 7.69 8.63
CA SER A 184 -15.95 8.52 9.75
C SER A 184 -14.92 8.62 10.87
N ASP A 185 -15.00 9.71 11.65
CA ASP A 185 -14.18 9.88 12.85
C ASP A 185 -14.43 8.73 13.85
N GLY A 186 -13.35 8.03 14.21
CA GLY A 186 -13.38 6.85 15.08
C GLY A 186 -13.39 5.49 14.37
N ASP A 187 -13.56 5.43 13.05
CA ASP A 187 -13.51 4.18 12.28
C ASP A 187 -12.05 3.78 11.96
N PRO A 188 -11.62 2.51 12.13
CA PRO A 188 -10.28 2.06 11.71
C PRO A 188 -10.00 2.20 10.20
N GLY A 189 -10.98 2.56 9.37
CA GLY A 189 -10.86 2.66 7.92
C GLY A 189 -11.18 1.34 7.24
N TYR A 190 -11.30 1.37 5.91
CA TYR A 190 -11.60 0.17 5.13
C TYR A 190 -10.33 -0.54 4.66
N ARG A 191 -10.24 -1.85 4.91
CA ARG A 191 -9.20 -2.73 4.35
C ARG A 191 -9.78 -3.53 3.18
N PRO A 192 -9.51 -3.15 1.92
CA PRO A 192 -9.93 -3.93 0.76
C PRO A 192 -9.15 -5.24 0.66
N ARG A 193 -9.67 -6.20 -0.10
CA ARG A 193 -8.97 -7.45 -0.44
C ARG A 193 -7.94 -7.22 -1.52
N MET A 194 -6.88 -8.03 -1.55
CA MET A 194 -5.80 -7.89 -2.54
C MET A 194 -6.29 -7.96 -4.00
N ASN A 195 -7.42 -8.62 -4.25
CA ASN A 195 -8.02 -8.75 -5.57
C ASN A 195 -9.24 -7.84 -5.80
N ASP A 196 -9.60 -6.98 -4.84
CA ASP A 196 -10.66 -5.99 -5.06
C ASP A 196 -10.19 -5.02 -6.16
N ALA A 197 -11.11 -4.64 -7.04
CA ALA A 197 -10.80 -3.68 -8.09
C ALA A 197 -10.41 -2.33 -7.47
N PHE A 198 -9.48 -1.59 -8.10
CA PHE A 198 -8.98 -0.27 -7.67
C PHE A 198 -7.93 -0.28 -6.56
N VAL A 199 -7.66 -1.42 -5.92
CA VAL A 199 -6.68 -1.54 -4.82
C VAL A 199 -5.26 -1.21 -5.27
N ASP A 200 -4.92 -1.59 -6.51
CA ASP A 200 -3.64 -1.29 -7.16
C ASP A 200 -3.40 0.22 -7.39
N ARG A 201 -4.44 1.04 -7.28
CA ARG A 201 -4.39 2.49 -7.49
C ARG A 201 -4.35 3.29 -6.20
N LEU A 202 -4.45 2.65 -5.04
CA LEU A 202 -4.43 3.31 -3.74
C LEU A 202 -2.99 3.58 -3.26
N PRO A 203 -2.71 4.72 -2.60
CA PRO A 203 -3.61 5.84 -2.30
C PRO A 203 -3.98 6.65 -3.55
N ALA A 204 -5.18 7.25 -3.54
CA ALA A 204 -5.77 7.87 -4.73
C ALA A 204 -6.54 9.15 -4.41
N LEU A 205 -6.65 10.04 -5.39
CA LEU A 205 -7.61 11.14 -5.37
C LEU A 205 -8.83 10.73 -6.22
N VAL A 206 -10.05 10.84 -5.68
CA VAL A 206 -11.28 10.48 -6.39
C VAL A 206 -12.24 11.67 -6.40
N GLU A 207 -12.81 11.98 -7.56
CA GLU A 207 -13.87 12.97 -7.70
C GLU A 207 -15.23 12.26 -7.86
N LYS A 208 -16.12 12.47 -6.89
CA LYS A 208 -17.48 11.91 -6.86
C LYS A 208 -18.46 13.04 -6.59
N GLU A 209 -19.43 13.22 -7.50
CA GLU A 209 -20.51 14.22 -7.36
C GLU A 209 -19.99 15.66 -7.12
N GLY A 210 -18.90 16.04 -7.80
CA GLY A 210 -18.27 17.35 -7.64
C GLY A 210 -17.46 17.54 -6.35
N THR A 211 -17.45 16.55 -5.46
CA THR A 211 -16.63 16.52 -4.25
C THR A 211 -15.37 15.69 -4.49
N ARG A 212 -14.22 16.19 -4.00
CA ARG A 212 -12.95 15.46 -4.09
C ARG A 212 -12.62 14.80 -2.78
N TYR A 213 -12.22 13.54 -2.88
CA TYR A 213 -11.86 12.68 -1.76
C TYR A 213 -10.41 12.27 -1.91
N SER A 214 -9.56 12.68 -0.96
CA SER A 214 -8.19 12.19 -0.83
C SER A 214 -8.21 10.89 -0.05
N ILE A 215 -8.06 9.77 -0.74
CA ILE A 215 -7.93 8.45 -0.14
C ILE A 215 -6.46 8.20 0.22
N THR A 216 -6.20 7.90 1.49
CA THR A 216 -4.85 7.64 2.01
C THR A 216 -4.82 6.39 2.88
N ALA A 217 -3.63 5.79 2.99
CA ALA A 217 -3.39 4.77 3.99
C ALA A 217 -3.47 5.42 5.38
N TYR A 218 -4.31 4.88 6.25
CA TYR A 218 -4.62 5.43 7.56
C TYR A 218 -3.94 4.64 8.68
N THR A 219 -4.09 3.31 8.67
CA THR A 219 -3.38 2.42 9.60
C THR A 219 -2.73 1.26 8.87
N HIS A 220 -1.64 0.75 9.42
CA HIS A 220 -1.06 -0.51 9.01
C HIS A 220 -1.54 -1.58 9.99
N VAL A 221 -2.17 -2.62 9.46
CA VAL A 221 -2.48 -3.83 10.21
C VAL A 221 -1.46 -4.87 9.83
N ASP A 222 -0.58 -5.10 10.79
CA ASP A 222 0.28 -6.25 10.85
C ASP A 222 -0.59 -7.50 11.04
N ASP A 223 -0.79 -8.28 9.98
CA ASP A 223 -1.28 -9.66 10.10
C ASP A 223 -0.12 -10.56 10.62
N PHE A 224 0.53 -10.16 11.72
CA PHE A 224 1.48 -10.98 12.46
C PHE A 224 0.72 -11.75 13.53
N GLY A 225 0.38 -12.99 13.22
CA GLY A 225 -0.14 -13.92 14.21
C GLY A 225 -0.59 -15.19 13.54
N PHE A 226 -0.10 -16.33 14.01
CA PHE A 226 -0.63 -17.64 13.65
C PHE A 226 -2.16 -17.55 13.62
N GLY A 227 -2.76 -17.68 12.42
CA GLY A 227 -4.16 -17.31 12.21
C GLY A 227 -5.10 -18.05 13.17
N ALA A 228 -6.32 -17.55 13.36
CA ALA A 228 -7.29 -18.18 14.26
C ALA A 228 -7.44 -19.70 14.04
N ALA A 229 -7.29 -20.16 12.79
CA ALA A 229 -7.27 -21.57 12.41
C ALA A 229 -6.13 -22.39 13.04
N PHE A 230 -4.95 -21.81 13.23
CA PHE A 230 -3.83 -22.44 13.94
C PHE A 230 -4.12 -22.60 15.43
N VAL A 231 -4.68 -21.56 16.07
CA VAL A 231 -5.06 -21.60 17.49
C VAL A 231 -6.16 -22.65 17.72
N VAL A 232 -7.16 -22.70 16.84
CA VAL A 232 -8.17 -23.76 16.85
C VAL A 232 -7.52 -25.13 16.65
N GLY A 233 -6.56 -25.24 15.73
CA GLY A 233 -5.77 -26.45 15.52
C GLY A 233 -5.00 -26.93 16.75
N LEU A 234 -4.40 -26.02 17.52
CA LEU A 234 -3.77 -26.36 18.80
C LEU A 234 -4.78 -26.88 19.81
N GLY A 235 -5.98 -26.28 19.88
CA GLY A 235 -7.07 -26.78 20.72
C GLY A 235 -7.49 -28.20 20.36
N VAL A 236 -7.67 -28.48 19.07
CA VAL A 236 -8.02 -29.81 18.56
C VAL A 236 -6.91 -30.83 18.85
N ALA A 237 -5.63 -30.46 18.66
CA ALA A 237 -4.50 -31.33 19.02
C ALA A 237 -4.47 -31.64 20.52
N GLY A 238 -4.78 -30.66 21.37
CA GLY A 238 -4.91 -30.86 22.82
C GLY A 238 -5.97 -31.89 23.17
N VAL A 239 -7.16 -31.80 22.56
CA VAL A 239 -8.22 -32.82 22.71
C VAL A 239 -7.73 -34.18 22.22
N GLY A 240 -7.00 -34.21 21.09
CA GLY A 240 -6.42 -35.44 20.54
C GLY A 240 -5.46 -36.15 21.51
N ALA A 241 -4.57 -35.39 22.15
CA ALA A 241 -3.67 -35.91 23.16
C ALA A 241 -4.41 -36.52 24.36
N VAL A 242 -5.46 -35.85 24.84
CA VAL A 242 -6.31 -36.36 25.94
C VAL A 242 -7.00 -37.68 25.54
N LEU A 243 -7.54 -37.76 24.33
CA LEU A 243 -8.20 -38.97 23.84
C LEU A 243 -7.24 -40.16 23.72
N ILE A 244 -5.99 -39.93 23.31
CA ILE A 244 -4.95 -40.96 23.28
C ILE A 244 -4.61 -41.44 24.69
N LEU A 245 -4.44 -40.52 25.65
CA LEU A 245 -4.12 -40.87 27.05
C LEU A 245 -5.26 -41.64 27.71
N VAL A 246 -6.50 -41.18 27.56
CA VAL A 246 -7.70 -41.85 28.09
C VAL A 246 -7.91 -43.21 27.40
N GLY A 247 -7.76 -43.26 26.07
CA GLY A 247 -7.82 -44.51 25.31
C GLY A 247 -6.77 -45.53 25.78
N GLY A 248 -5.53 -45.09 25.99
CA GLY A 248 -4.45 -45.92 26.53
C GLY A 248 -4.74 -46.43 27.94
N ALA A 249 -5.23 -45.58 28.84
CA ALA A 249 -5.62 -45.97 30.19
C ALA A 249 -6.78 -46.98 30.19
N VAL A 250 -7.83 -46.73 29.41
CA VAL A 250 -8.99 -47.65 29.29
C VAL A 250 -8.56 -48.98 28.67
N TYR A 251 -7.66 -48.96 27.68
CA TYR A 251 -7.10 -50.18 27.09
C TYR A 251 -6.31 -50.99 28.12
N ALA A 252 -5.44 -50.35 28.89
CA ALA A 252 -4.66 -51.00 29.94
C ALA A 252 -5.57 -51.61 31.03
N ILE A 253 -6.58 -50.88 31.50
CA ILE A 253 -7.55 -51.38 32.49
C ILE A 253 -8.34 -52.59 31.92
N ALA A 254 -8.74 -52.53 30.66
CA ALA A 254 -9.44 -53.63 29.99
C ALA A 254 -8.54 -54.83 29.67
N TRP A 255 -7.22 -54.66 29.73
CA TRP A 255 -6.26 -55.75 29.60
C TRP A 255 -5.97 -56.41 30.95
N TRP A 256 -5.89 -55.63 32.04
CA TRP A 256 -5.69 -56.15 33.40
C TRP A 256 -6.92 -56.85 34.00
N ARG A 257 -8.12 -56.59 33.47
CA ARG A 257 -9.40 -57.16 33.95
C ARG A 257 -9.90 -58.38 33.15
N GLU A 258 -9.25 -58.71 32.03
CA GLU A 258 -9.47 -59.96 31.30
C GLU A 258 -8.36 -60.95 31.67
#